data_AF-A0A7V6CWW5-F1
#
_entry.id   AF-A0A7V6CWW5-F1
#
_cell.length_a   1.000
_cell.length_b   1.000
_cell.length_c   1.000
_cell.angle_alpha   90.00
_cell.angle_beta   90.00
_cell.angle_gamma   90.00
#
_symmetry.space_group_name_H-M   'P 1'
#
loop_
_entity.id
_entity.type
_entity.pdbx_description
1 polymer ?
#
loop_
_entity_poly.entity_id
_entity_poly.type
_entity_poly.pdbx_seq_one_letter_code
_entity_poly.pdbx_strand_id
1 'polypeptide(L)'
;SEVLSPDHFEVGGAVGTTIAEIGAYAEGVVDLDIDNRDEAIAQVTEHAKDNAASAGAIRDTVEVIDVEEIPFTYMPGKREKIRIRVKGQVLR
;
A
#
# COMPACT_ATOMS: atom_id res chain seq x y z
N SER A 1 -13.31 -5.41 15.03
CA SER A 1 -12.21 -4.67 14.40
C SER A 1 -12.69 -4.23 13.05
N GLU A 2 -12.99 -2.94 12.91
CA GLU A 2 -13.45 -2.35 11.65
C GLU A 2 -12.26 -1.52 11.13
N VAL A 3 -11.62 -2.02 10.07
CA VAL A 3 -10.55 -1.29 9.39
C VAL A 3 -11.24 -0.25 8.53
N LEU A 4 -11.35 0.97 9.07
CA LEU A 4 -11.85 2.14 8.35
C LEU A 4 -10.79 2.54 7.32
N SER A 5 -10.93 2.03 6.10
CA SER A 5 -10.18 2.49 4.94
C SER A 5 -10.81 3.81 4.47
N PRO A 6 -10.13 4.97 4.57
CA PRO A 6 -10.71 6.24 4.15
C PRO A 6 -10.95 6.25 2.64
N ASP A 7 -12.12 6.76 2.24
CA ASP A 7 -12.71 6.64 0.90
C ASP A 7 -12.21 7.68 -0.11
N HIS A 8 -11.23 8.50 0.22
CA HIS A 8 -10.65 9.50 -0.68
C HIS A 8 -9.31 9.92 -0.08
N PHE A 9 -8.26 10.01 -0.91
CA PHE A 9 -7.66 11.29 -1.29
C PHE A 9 -6.17 11.15 -1.66
N GLU A 10 -5.81 11.93 -2.69
CA GLU A 10 -4.49 12.47 -2.99
C GLU A 10 -3.41 11.55 -3.56
N VAL A 11 -3.48 11.43 -4.89
CA VAL A 11 -2.37 11.60 -5.83
C VAL A 11 -1.24 12.49 -5.29
N GLY A 12 -0.24 11.88 -4.65
CA GLY A 12 1.01 12.53 -4.28
C GLY A 12 1.92 12.71 -5.50
N GLY A 13 1.83 13.87 -6.15
CA GLY A 13 2.86 14.54 -6.97
C GLY A 13 3.87 13.69 -7.75
N ALA A 14 3.53 13.32 -8.98
CA ALA A 14 4.51 12.93 -10.00
C ALA A 14 4.65 14.06 -11.03
N VAL A 15 5.51 15.04 -10.75
CA VAL A 15 6.05 15.90 -11.82
C VAL A 15 7.03 15.04 -12.60
N GLY A 16 6.52 14.30 -13.57
CA GLY A 16 7.32 13.39 -14.36
C GLY A 16 6.49 12.81 -15.49
N THR A 17 6.76 13.30 -16.69
CA THR A 17 6.41 12.73 -17.99
C THR A 17 6.40 11.19 -18.00
N THR A 18 5.26 10.54 -17.74
CA THR A 18 5.12 9.10 -17.99
C THR A 18 3.71 8.74 -18.46
N ILE A 19 3.69 7.93 -19.51
CA ILE A 19 2.56 7.20 -20.10
C ILE A 19 1.64 6.69 -18.98
N ALA A 20 0.34 6.99 -19.03
CA ALA A 20 -0.68 6.69 -18.01
C ALA A 20 -0.34 5.50 -17.07
N GLU A 21 0.14 5.80 -15.86
CA GLU A 21 0.34 4.84 -14.77
C GLU A 21 -0.75 5.09 -13.71
N ILE A 22 -1.32 4.01 -13.16
CA ILE A 22 -2.22 4.08 -12.01
C ILE A 22 -1.42 3.85 -10.74
N GLY A 23 -1.46 4.83 -9.85
CA GLY A 23 -0.96 4.69 -8.49
C GLY A 23 -2.05 4.17 -7.55
N ALA A 24 -1.70 3.25 -6.67
CA ALA A 24 -2.56 2.80 -5.57
C ALA A 24 -1.75 2.59 -4.30
N TYR A 25 -2.43 2.46 -3.17
CA TYR A 25 -1.79 2.12 -1.91
C TYR A 25 -2.70 1.21 -1.07
N ALA A 26 -2.09 0.54 -0.10
CA ALA A 26 -2.80 -0.14 0.98
C ALA A 26 -2.05 0.08 2.29
N GLU A 27 -2.78 -0.02 3.41
CA GLU A 27 -2.22 0.10 4.74
C GLU A 27 -2.74 -1.01 5.65
N GLY A 28 -1.86 -1.47 6.54
CA GLY A 28 -2.15 -2.48 7.55
C GLY A 28 -1.50 -2.11 8.88
N VAL A 29 -2.20 -2.40 9.98
CA VAL A 29 -1.62 -2.29 11.32
C VAL A 29 -1.21 -3.70 11.75
N VAL A 30 0.06 -3.85 12.13
CA VAL A 30 0.63 -5.14 12.52
C VAL A 30 1.22 -5.05 13.92
N ASP A 31 1.18 -6.18 14.64
CA ASP A 31 1.79 -6.32 15.95
C ASP A 31 3.03 -7.20 15.81
N LEU A 32 4.22 -6.60 15.69
CA LEU A 32 5.47 -7.33 15.43
C LEU A 32 5.93 -8.24 16.58
N ASP A 33 5.26 -8.19 17.74
CA ASP A 33 5.48 -9.18 18.80
C ASP A 33 4.68 -10.48 18.56
N ILE A 34 3.71 -10.48 17.64
CA ILE A 34 2.83 -11.61 17.33
C ILE A 34 2.94 -12.03 15.86
N ASP A 35 2.95 -11.06 14.95
CA ASP A 35 2.90 -11.25 13.51
C ASP A 35 4.31 -11.33 12.89
N ASN A 36 4.45 -12.14 11.83
CA ASN A 36 5.67 -12.14 11.03
C ASN A 36 5.68 -10.90 10.12
N ARG A 37 6.69 -10.05 10.30
CA ARG A 37 6.89 -8.81 9.52
C ARG A 37 6.84 -9.04 8.00
N ASP A 38 7.52 -10.07 7.50
CA ASP A 38 7.61 -10.30 6.06
C ASP A 38 6.26 -10.76 5.49
N GLU A 39 5.51 -11.55 6.26
CA GLU A 39 4.16 -11.96 5.91
C GLU A 39 3.18 -10.77 5.91
N ALA A 40 3.28 -9.90 6.92
CA ALA A 40 2.50 -8.68 7.00
C ALA A 40 2.72 -7.75 5.80
N ILE A 41 3.99 -7.52 5.43
CA ILE A 41 4.35 -6.72 4.25
C ILE A 41 3.79 -7.38 2.98
N ALA A 42 3.92 -8.70 2.85
CA ALA A 42 3.40 -9.43 1.68
C ALA A 42 1.87 -9.31 1.57
N GLN A 43 1.14 -9.42 2.68
CA GLN A 43 -0.32 -9.24 2.71
C GLN A 43 -0.72 -7.83 2.28
N VAL A 44 -0.13 -6.78 2.88
CA VAL A 44 -0.44 -5.39 2.52
C VAL A 44 -0.04 -5.09 1.06
N THR A 45 1.02 -5.73 0.56
CA THR A 45 1.44 -5.61 -0.84
C THR A 45 0.40 -6.19 -1.81
N GLU A 46 -0.15 -7.37 -1.52
CA GLU A 46 -1.20 -7.95 -2.35
C GLU A 46 -2.48 -7.09 -2.33
N HIS A 47 -2.83 -6.51 -1.18
CA HIS A 47 -3.93 -5.54 -1.11
C HIS A 47 -3.68 -4.30 -1.96
N ALA A 48 -2.46 -3.75 -1.95
CA ALA A 48 -2.12 -2.60 -2.80
C ALA A 48 -2.21 -2.95 -4.29
N LYS A 49 -1.80 -4.17 -4.68
CA LYS A 49 -1.92 -4.69 -6.05
C LYS A 49 -3.36 -4.91 -6.48
N ASP A 50 -4.20 -5.43 -5.58
CA ASP A 50 -5.65 -5.57 -5.80
C ASP A 50 -6.31 -4.20 -6.02
N ASN A 51 -5.93 -3.19 -5.23
CA ASN A 51 -6.41 -1.82 -5.38
C ASN A 51 -6.01 -1.22 -6.73
N ALA A 52 -4.74 -1.40 -7.13
CA ALA A 52 -4.27 -0.95 -8.45
C ALA A 52 -5.04 -1.64 -9.59
N ALA A 53 -5.22 -2.97 -9.50
CA ALA A 53 -5.97 -3.73 -10.50
C ALA A 53 -7.44 -3.29 -10.58
N SER A 54 -8.07 -3.05 -9.43
CA SER A 54 -9.46 -2.56 -9.34
C SER A 54 -9.62 -1.16 -9.93
N ALA A 55 -8.58 -0.32 -9.84
CA ALA A 55 -8.54 1.00 -10.46
C ALA A 55 -8.31 0.95 -11.98
N GLY A 56 -7.94 -0.21 -12.55
CA GLY A 56 -7.73 -0.41 -13.99
C GLY A 56 -6.28 -0.67 -14.39
N ALA A 57 -5.37 -0.87 -13.43
CA ALA A 57 -3.99 -1.25 -13.73
C ALA A 57 -3.91 -2.72 -14.15
N ILE A 58 -2.94 -3.06 -14.99
CA ILE A 58 -2.61 -4.44 -15.31
C ILE A 58 -1.85 -5.01 -14.11
N ARG A 59 -2.47 -5.93 -13.35
CA ARG A 59 -1.91 -6.50 -12.10
C ARG A 59 -0.46 -6.95 -12.23
N ASP A 60 -0.10 -7.58 -13.34
CA ASP A 60 1.24 -8.12 -13.58
C ASP A 60 2.31 -7.03 -13.83
N THR A 61 1.87 -5.81 -14.13
CA THR A 61 2.75 -4.64 -14.27
C THR A 61 2.82 -3.80 -13.00
N VAL A 62 2.13 -4.23 -11.93
CA VAL A 62 2.10 -3.47 -10.68
C VAL A 62 3.40 -3.69 -9.91
N GLU A 63 4.11 -2.60 -9.68
CA GLU A 63 5.38 -2.56 -8.97
C GLU A 63 5.22 -1.76 -7.67
N VAL A 64 5.86 -2.24 -6.59
CA VAL A 64 5.97 -1.49 -5.34
C VAL A 64 6.96 -0.35 -5.55
N ILE A 65 6.52 0.86 -5.28
CA ILE A 65 7.36 2.06 -5.37
C ILE A 65 7.84 2.56 -4.01
N ASP A 66 7.14 2.17 -2.95
CA ASP A 66 7.46 2.61 -1.60
C ASP A 66 6.85 1.70 -0.55
N VAL A 67 7.59 1.53 0.55
CA VAL A 67 7.18 0.78 1.74
C VAL A 67 7.52 1.63 2.95
N GLU A 68 6.50 2.06 3.70
CA GLU A 68 6.67 2.84 4.91
C GLU A 68 6.23 2.03 6.13
N GLU A 69 7.07 1.99 7.15
CA GLU A 69 6.78 1.40 8.46
C GLU A 69 6.78 2.52 9.50
N ILE A 70 5.62 2.77 10.09
CA ILE A 70 5.40 3.87 11.02
C ILE A 70 5.09 3.28 12.40
N PRO A 71 6.02 3.34 13.37
CA PRO A 71 5.81 2.79 14.69
C PRO A 71 4.80 3.63 15.49
N PHE A 72 3.90 2.96 16.20
CA PHE A 72 2.97 3.61 17.13
C PHE A 72 3.69 3.94 18.44
N THR A 73 4.41 5.06 18.45
CA THR A 73 5.25 5.52 19.59
C THR A 73 4.51 5.79 20.90
N TYR A 74 3.17 5.82 20.88
CA TYR A 74 2.32 6.10 22.04
C TYR A 74 1.52 4.88 22.53
N MET A 75 1.70 3.70 21.93
CA MET A 75 1.01 2.47 22.35
C MET A 75 1.98 1.47 22.96
N PRO A 76 1.61 0.78 24.06
CA PRO A 76 2.41 -0.32 24.58
C PRO A 76 2.39 -1.50 23.59
N GLY A 77 3.56 -2.01 23.23
CA GLY A 77 3.77 -3.11 22.25
C GLY A 77 4.54 -2.64 21.00
N LYS A 78 5.04 -3.58 20.18
CA LYS A 78 5.67 -3.26 18.89
C LYS A 78 4.65 -3.21 17.76
N ARG A 79 3.69 -2.29 17.89
CA ARG A 79 2.72 -2.05 16.83
C ARG A 79 3.25 -1.06 15.83
N GLU A 80 3.09 -1.39 14.57
CA GLU A 80 3.54 -0.58 13.46
C GLU A 80 2.45 -0.51 12.39
N LYS A 81 2.35 0.63 11.73
CA LYS A 81 1.55 0.80 10.52
C LYS A 81 2.45 0.56 9.33
N ILE A 82 2.12 -0.42 8.51
CA ILE A 82 2.73 -0.65 7.21
C ILE A 82 1.88 0.04 6.17
N ARG A 83 2.51 0.83 5.30
CA ARG A 83 1.90 1.41 4.11
C ARG A 83 2.71 0.98 2.90
N ILE A 84 2.03 0.41 1.90
CA ILE A 84 2.62 0.03 0.63
C ILE A 84 2.04 0.92 -0.45
N ARG A 85 2.89 1.57 -1.24
CA ARG A 85 2.50 2.30 -2.45
C ARG A 85 2.95 1.51 -3.66
N VAL A 86 2.07 1.43 -4.65
CA VAL A 86 2.32 0.73 -5.91
C VAL A 86 1.98 1.61 -7.10
N LYS A 87 2.55 1.28 -8.25
CA LYS A 87 2.15 1.82 -9.55
C LYS A 87 2.00 0.68 -10.55
N GLY A 88 1.06 0.79 -11.48
CA GLY A 88 0.91 -0.15 -12.58
C GLY A 88 0.55 0.54 -13.89
N GLN A 89 0.82 -0.13 -15.00
CA GLN A 89 0.47 0.36 -16.34
C GLN A 89 -1.01 0.13 -16.62
N VAL A 90 -1.60 0.95 -17.49
CA VAL A 90 -2.96 0.73 -18.01
C VAL A 90 -2.93 0.38 -19.48
N LEU A 91 -3.86 -0.49 -19.90
CA LEU A 91 -4.14 -0.71 -21.31
C LEU A 91 -4.81 0.54 -21.88
N ARG A 92 -4.30 1.01 -23.01
CA ARG A 92 -4.80 2.18 -23.74
C ARG A 92 -5.87 1.79 -24.75
#